data_AF-A0A2V6KU47-F1
#
_entry.id   AF-A0A2V6KU47-F1
#
_cell.length_a   1.000
_cell.length_b   1.000
_cell.length_c   1.000
_cell.angle_alpha   90.00
_cell.angle_beta   90.00
_cell.angle_gamma   90.00
#
_symmetry.space_group_name_H-M   'P 1'
#
loop_
_entity.id
_entity.type
_entity.pdbx_description
1 polymer ?
#
loop_
_entity_poly.entity_id
_entity_poly.type
_entity_poly.pdbx_seq_one_letter_code
_entity_poly.pdbx_strand_id
1 'polypeptide(L)'
;MIISHKYKFIFIKTAKTAGTTIEVFLSQQCGPMDIVTPIAPPIAGHKPRNYHGFINPIPEILERPHKLLPALWHTFNSREQFYNHMPASLVQKRVPARVWKAYFKFCVERNPWDKVLSHYHMHAVREGGSLSLDEYLARGRFPINH
;
A
#
# COMPACT_ATOMS: atom_id res chain seq x y z
N MET A 1 -2.19 -2.28 4.15
CA MET A 1 -1.20 -3.37 3.95
C MET A 1 -0.79 -3.89 5.32
N ILE A 2 -0.57 -5.21 5.44
CA ILE A 2 -0.20 -5.83 6.72
C ILE A 2 1.04 -6.73 6.55
N ILE A 3 1.97 -6.66 7.50
CA ILE A 3 3.00 -7.69 7.70
C ILE A 3 2.79 -8.25 9.11
N SER A 4 2.30 -9.48 9.22
CA SER A 4 2.15 -10.15 10.51
C SER A 4 3.37 -11.02 10.78
N HIS A 5 4.16 -10.61 11.77
CA HIS A 5 5.25 -11.42 12.31
C HIS A 5 4.71 -12.55 13.20
N LYS A 6 3.59 -12.31 13.90
CA LYS A 6 2.90 -13.31 14.73
C LYS A 6 2.47 -14.53 13.90
N TYR A 7 1.82 -14.32 12.76
CA TYR A 7 1.29 -15.39 11.92
C TYR A 7 2.09 -15.61 10.62
N LYS A 8 3.22 -14.92 10.46
CA LYS A 8 4.14 -15.04 9.33
C LYS A 8 3.46 -14.88 7.98
N PHE A 9 2.72 -13.79 7.80
CA PHE A 9 2.12 -13.43 6.50
C PHE A 9 2.38 -11.99 6.08
N ILE A 10 2.27 -11.73 4.78
CA ILE A 10 2.28 -10.40 4.17
C ILE A 10 1.02 -10.24 3.31
N PHE A 11 0.13 -9.34 3.71
CA PHE A 11 -1.02 -8.96 2.90
C PHE A 11 -0.69 -7.72 2.06
N ILE A 12 -0.52 -7.93 0.75
CA ILE A 12 -0.21 -6.88 -0.23
C ILE A 12 -1.53 -6.29 -0.71
N LYS A 13 -1.79 -5.04 -0.30
CA LYS A 13 -3.07 -4.37 -0.54
C LYS A 13 -3.10 -3.72 -1.92
N THR A 14 -3.86 -4.29 -2.83
CA THR A 14 -4.14 -3.74 -4.16
C THR A 14 -5.26 -2.69 -4.13
N ALA A 15 -5.31 -1.82 -5.14
CA ALA A 15 -6.32 -0.78 -5.24
C ALA A 15 -7.70 -1.35 -5.59
N LYS A 16 -8.76 -0.90 -4.90
CA LYS A 16 -10.17 -1.16 -5.28
C LYS A 16 -10.63 -2.63 -5.27
N THR A 17 -10.06 -3.42 -4.39
CA THR A 17 -10.25 -4.89 -4.27
C THR A 17 -10.77 -5.31 -2.90
N ALA A 18 -11.55 -4.45 -2.23
CA ALA A 18 -11.99 -4.64 -0.84
C ALA A 18 -10.85 -4.83 0.18
N GLY A 19 -9.62 -4.44 -0.16
CA GLY A 19 -8.46 -4.60 0.73
C GLY A 19 -8.56 -3.82 2.05
N THR A 20 -9.36 -2.75 2.11
CA THR A 20 -9.66 -2.04 3.37
C THR A 20 -10.45 -2.92 4.34
N THR A 21 -11.43 -3.68 3.87
CA THR A 21 -12.22 -4.60 4.70
C THR A 21 -11.34 -5.72 5.26
N ILE A 22 -10.49 -6.30 4.42
CA ILE A 22 -9.53 -7.34 4.81
C ILE A 22 -8.57 -6.81 5.87
N GLU A 23 -8.06 -5.59 5.69
CA GLU A 23 -7.13 -4.97 6.62
C GLU A 23 -7.79 -4.69 7.98
N VAL A 24 -9.02 -4.16 8.01
CA VAL A 24 -9.78 -3.95 9.25
C VAL A 24 -9.97 -5.28 10.00
N PHE A 25 -10.36 -6.34 9.29
CA PHE A 25 -10.57 -7.67 9.88
C PHE A 25 -9.27 -8.29 10.43
N LEU A 26 -8.22 -8.35 9.60
CA LEU A 26 -6.95 -9.00 9.98
C LEU A 26 -6.16 -8.21 11.02
N SER A 27 -6.24 -6.87 11.01
CA SER A 27 -5.50 -6.02 11.95
C SER A 27 -5.87 -6.27 13.42
N GLN A 28 -7.08 -6.77 13.69
CA GLN A 28 -7.56 -7.11 15.03
C GLN A 28 -6.83 -8.33 15.60
N GLN A 29 -6.37 -9.23 14.74
CA GLN A 29 -5.64 -10.44 15.14
C GLN A 29 -4.12 -10.21 15.22
N CYS A 30 -3.63 -9.13 14.62
CA CYS A 30 -2.21 -8.80 14.54
C CYS A 30 -1.60 -8.50 15.92
N GLY A 31 -0.36 -8.94 16.11
CA GLY A 31 0.43 -8.72 17.32
C GLY A 31 0.94 -7.27 17.45
N PRO A 32 1.50 -6.91 18.62
CA PRO A 32 2.03 -5.57 18.88
C PRO A 32 3.25 -5.21 18.03
N MET A 33 3.99 -6.21 17.52
CA MET A 33 5.16 -6.02 16.64
C MET A 33 4.81 -6.05 15.16
N ASP A 34 3.58 -6.43 14.80
CA ASP A 34 3.15 -6.53 13.39
C ASP A 34 3.04 -5.14 12.77
N ILE A 35 3.19 -5.06 11.45
CA ILE A 35 3.11 -3.81 10.70
C ILE A 35 1.72 -3.67 10.12
N VAL A 36 1.05 -2.57 10.45
CA VAL A 36 -0.29 -2.25 9.97
C VAL A 36 -0.28 -0.79 9.51
N THR A 37 -0.46 -0.58 8.20
CA THR A 37 -0.40 0.77 7.61
C THR A 37 -1.66 1.59 7.93
N PRO A 38 -1.58 2.93 7.96
CA PRO A 38 -2.75 3.78 8.18
C PRO A 38 -3.79 3.64 7.06
N ILE A 39 -5.07 3.77 7.37
CA ILE A 39 -6.17 3.88 6.39
C ILE A 39 -6.74 5.30 6.50
N ALA A 40 -6.98 5.94 5.35
CA ALA A 40 -7.59 7.26 5.27
C ALA A 40 -8.93 7.18 4.50
N PRO A 41 -10.04 7.67 5.08
CA PRO A 41 -10.19 8.16 6.46
C PRO A 41 -10.04 7.02 7.51
N PRO A 42 -9.78 7.35 8.80
CA PRO A 42 -9.72 6.35 9.86
C PRO A 42 -11.04 5.56 9.96
N ILE A 43 -10.94 4.26 10.19
CA ILE A 43 -12.08 3.34 10.32
C ILE A 43 -12.05 2.68 11.69
N ALA A 44 -13.20 2.57 12.34
CA ALA A 44 -13.33 1.89 13.62
C ALA A 44 -12.80 0.44 13.54
N GLY A 45 -12.07 0.01 14.58
CA GLY A 45 -11.45 -1.32 14.63
C GLY A 45 -10.09 -1.43 13.93
N HIS A 46 -9.68 -0.44 13.12
CA HIS A 46 -8.34 -0.39 12.54
C HIS A 46 -7.43 0.54 13.33
N LYS A 47 -6.31 0.02 13.83
CA LYS A 47 -5.28 0.81 14.52
C LYS A 47 -3.92 0.60 13.85
N PRO A 48 -3.39 1.60 13.13
CA PRO A 48 -2.09 1.47 12.47
C PRO A 48 -0.96 1.43 13.49
N ARG A 49 0.11 0.69 13.17
CA ARG A 49 1.27 0.48 14.06
C ARG A 49 2.50 0.00 13.28
N ASN A 50 3.69 0.29 13.80
CA ASN A 50 5.01 -0.14 13.28
C ASN A 50 5.25 0.07 11.77
N TYR A 51 4.53 0.99 11.12
CA TYR A 51 4.69 1.32 9.71
C TYR A 51 5.73 2.42 9.47
N HIS A 52 6.15 3.09 10.53
CA HIS A 52 7.26 4.04 10.50
C HIS A 52 8.59 3.32 10.72
N GLY A 53 9.65 3.79 10.07
CA GLY A 53 10.99 3.24 10.21
C GLY A 53 11.97 3.89 9.26
N PHE A 54 13.26 3.59 9.45
CA PHE A 54 14.30 4.04 8.55
C PHE A 54 14.24 3.24 7.24
N ILE A 55 14.25 3.96 6.12
CA ILE A 55 14.34 3.35 4.79
C ILE A 55 15.83 3.19 4.47
N ASN A 56 16.27 2.02 4.03
CA ASN A 56 17.64 1.89 3.51
C ASN A 56 17.68 2.49 2.09
N PRO A 57 18.48 3.53 1.81
CA PRO A 57 18.49 4.18 0.50
C PRO A 57 19.28 3.40 -0.55
N ILE A 58 20.11 2.43 -0.15
CA ILE A 58 21.06 1.72 -1.03
C ILE A 58 20.35 1.07 -2.24
N PRO A 59 19.21 0.35 -2.10
CA PRO A 59 18.53 -0.25 -3.25
C PRO A 59 18.00 0.80 -4.25
N GLU A 60 17.54 1.95 -3.77
CA GLU A 60 17.00 3.02 -4.61
C GLU A 60 18.10 3.76 -5.37
N ILE A 61 19.24 3.96 -4.71
CA ILE A 61 20.46 4.54 -5.30
C ILE A 61 21.02 3.63 -6.40
N LEU A 62 21.08 2.32 -6.16
CA LEU A 62 21.62 1.35 -7.12
C LEU A 62 20.78 1.28 -8.40
N GLU A 63 19.46 1.41 -8.29
CA GLU A 63 18.56 1.40 -9.44
C GLU A 63 18.55 2.72 -10.22
N ARG A 64 18.93 3.84 -9.58
CA ARG A 64 18.87 5.18 -10.17
C ARG A 64 20.04 6.06 -9.68
N PRO A 65 21.27 5.88 -10.22
CA PRO A 65 22.46 6.56 -9.72
C PRO A 65 22.38 8.10 -9.81
N HIS A 66 21.60 8.64 -10.76
CA HIS A 66 21.40 10.10 -10.89
C HIS A 66 20.40 10.71 -9.90
N LYS A 67 19.80 9.93 -8.98
CA LYS A 67 18.82 10.41 -7.98
C LYS A 67 19.31 10.32 -6.53
N LEU A 68 20.63 10.30 -6.31
CA LEU A 68 21.27 10.25 -4.99
C LEU A 68 20.73 11.30 -4.00
N LEU A 69 20.75 12.58 -4.35
CA LEU A 69 20.32 13.67 -3.45
C LEU A 69 18.82 13.57 -3.10
N PRO A 70 17.89 13.42 -4.06
CA PRO A 70 16.48 13.18 -3.75
C PRO A 70 16.23 11.91 -2.93
N ALA A 71 16.90 10.80 -3.23
CA ALA A 71 16.71 9.53 -2.53
C ALA A 71 17.19 9.61 -1.06
N LEU A 72 18.31 10.28 -0.82
CA LEU A 72 18.79 10.58 0.54
C LEU A 72 17.81 11.51 1.26
N TRP A 73 17.42 12.63 0.66
CA TRP A 73 16.42 13.55 1.22
C TRP A 73 15.11 12.85 1.57
N HIS A 74 14.60 12.03 0.65
CA HIS A 74 13.40 11.24 0.88
C HIS A 74 13.60 10.22 2.01
N THR A 75 14.77 9.61 2.12
CA THR A 75 15.07 8.67 3.21
C THR A 75 15.18 9.33 4.58
N PHE A 76 15.73 10.55 4.65
CA PHE A 76 15.81 11.32 5.89
C PHE A 76 14.45 11.93 6.29
N ASN A 77 13.63 12.34 5.32
CA ASN A 77 12.34 13.01 5.59
C ASN A 77 11.14 12.06 5.62
N SER A 78 11.19 10.92 4.93
CA SER A 78 10.10 9.93 4.91
C SER A 78 10.27 8.96 6.06
N ARG A 79 9.51 9.21 7.14
CA ARG A 79 9.44 8.28 8.27
C ARG A 79 8.55 7.08 7.97
N GLU A 80 7.76 7.08 6.89
CA GLU A 80 6.85 6.00 6.51
C GLU A 80 7.56 4.88 5.75
N GLN A 81 8.15 3.95 6.50
CA GLN A 81 8.77 2.75 5.93
C GLN A 81 7.75 1.87 5.19
N PHE A 82 6.47 1.90 5.55
CA PHE A 82 5.41 1.14 4.89
C PHE A 82 4.16 2.00 4.70
N TYR A 83 3.57 1.95 3.50
CA TYR A 83 2.41 2.75 3.13
C TYR A 83 1.35 1.91 2.41
N ASN A 84 0.13 2.43 2.28
CA ASN A 84 -0.96 1.76 1.58
C ASN A 84 -0.65 1.57 0.10
N HIS A 85 -1.05 0.44 -0.47
CA HIS A 85 -0.81 0.15 -1.90
C HIS A 85 0.67 0.14 -2.29
N MET A 86 1.56 -0.12 -1.33
CA MET A 86 2.97 -0.34 -1.63
C MET A 86 3.15 -1.55 -2.57
N PRO A 87 3.91 -1.41 -3.68
CA PRO A 87 4.27 -2.51 -4.57
C PRO A 87 4.98 -3.65 -3.84
N ALA A 88 4.69 -4.89 -4.26
CA ALA A 88 5.33 -6.09 -3.73
C ALA A 88 6.87 -6.04 -3.83
N SER A 89 7.37 -5.53 -4.95
CA SER A 89 8.80 -5.33 -5.22
C SER A 89 9.46 -4.40 -4.21
N LEU A 90 8.74 -3.36 -3.77
CA LEU A 90 9.24 -2.42 -2.77
C LEU A 90 9.18 -3.03 -1.36
N VAL A 91 8.12 -3.76 -1.03
CA VAL A 91 8.02 -4.51 0.24
C VAL A 91 9.21 -5.47 0.36
N GLN A 92 9.51 -6.22 -0.70
CA GLN A 92 10.63 -7.17 -0.74
C GLN A 92 11.98 -6.51 -0.43
N LYS A 93 12.22 -5.29 -0.94
CA LYS A 93 13.45 -4.53 -0.68
C LYS A 93 13.52 -4.00 0.75
N ARG A 94 12.38 -3.75 1.40
CA ARG A 94 12.30 -3.13 2.74
C ARG A 94 12.29 -4.14 3.88
N VAL A 95 11.80 -5.36 3.67
CA VAL A 95 11.79 -6.40 4.70
C VAL A 95 13.08 -7.24 4.67
N PRO A 96 13.51 -7.85 5.80
CA PRO A 96 14.62 -8.79 5.78
C PRO A 96 14.38 -9.95 4.82
N ALA A 97 15.42 -10.42 4.12
CA ALA A 97 15.30 -11.50 3.13
C ALA A 97 14.67 -12.77 3.72
N ARG A 98 14.95 -13.10 4.98
CA ARG A 98 14.33 -14.23 5.70
C ARG A 98 12.82 -14.09 5.86
N VAL A 99 12.33 -12.87 6.10
CA VAL A 99 10.89 -12.57 6.25
C VAL A 99 10.22 -12.75 4.90
N TRP A 100 10.77 -12.15 3.84
CA TRP A 100 10.22 -12.30 2.49
C TRP A 100 10.18 -13.76 2.05
N LYS A 101 11.25 -14.53 2.29
CA LYS A 101 11.31 -15.94 1.87
C LYS A 101 10.38 -16.85 2.67
N ALA A 102 10.21 -16.59 3.97
CA ALA A 102 9.48 -17.51 4.86
C ALA A 102 7.99 -17.20 5.04
N TYR A 103 7.56 -15.94 4.85
CA TYR A 103 6.17 -15.57 5.15
C TYR A 103 5.26 -15.92 3.98
N PHE A 104 4.03 -16.32 4.27
CA PHE A 104 3.01 -16.47 3.24
C PHE A 104 2.63 -15.08 2.71
N LYS A 105 2.66 -14.86 1.39
CA LYS A 105 2.21 -13.59 0.81
C LYS A 105 0.97 -13.80 -0.03
N PHE A 106 0.02 -12.88 0.10
CA PHE A 106 -1.19 -12.90 -0.70
C PHE A 106 -1.67 -11.49 -1.01
N CYS A 107 -2.45 -11.39 -2.07
CA CYS A 107 -3.23 -10.22 -2.44
C CYS A 107 -4.61 -10.69 -2.89
N VAL A 108 -5.54 -9.74 -3.03
CA VAL A 108 -6.84 -9.99 -3.63
C VAL A 108 -6.92 -9.12 -4.87
N GLU A 109 -7.42 -9.67 -5.97
CA GLU A 109 -7.62 -8.93 -7.21
C GLU A 109 -9.07 -9.03 -7.64
N ARG A 110 -9.51 -8.07 -8.44
CA ARG A 110 -10.87 -7.98 -8.98
C ARG A 110 -10.79 -7.77 -10.49
N ASN A 111 -11.89 -8.07 -11.19
CA ASN A 111 -12.06 -7.72 -12.60
C ASN A 111 -11.58 -6.27 -12.88
N PRO A 112 -10.73 -6.04 -13.90
CA PRO A 112 -10.16 -4.72 -14.17
C PRO A 112 -11.22 -3.63 -14.39
N TRP A 113 -12.30 -3.93 -15.12
CA TRP A 113 -13.38 -2.99 -15.40
C TRP A 113 -14.12 -2.60 -14.13
N ASP A 114 -14.41 -3.57 -13.27
CA ASP A 114 -15.04 -3.30 -11.98
C ASP A 114 -14.19 -2.39 -11.08
N LYS A 115 -12.86 -2.57 -11.10
CA LYS A 115 -11.95 -1.68 -10.36
C LYS A 115 -12.04 -0.26 -10.87
N VAL A 116 -12.05 -0.11 -12.20
CA VAL A 116 -12.19 1.19 -12.88
C VAL A 116 -13.51 1.86 -12.49
N LEU A 117 -14.65 1.15 -12.55
CA LEU A 117 -15.95 1.68 -12.14
C LEU A 117 -15.98 2.04 -10.65
N SER A 118 -15.45 1.18 -9.78
CA SER A 118 -15.35 1.47 -8.34
C SER A 118 -14.47 2.69 -8.03
N HIS A 119 -13.41 2.90 -8.82
CA HIS A 119 -12.55 4.07 -8.70
C HIS A 119 -13.24 5.33 -9.21
N TYR A 120 -13.92 5.24 -10.35
CA TYR A 120 -14.76 6.31 -10.90
C TYR A 120 -15.79 6.78 -9.87
N HIS A 121 -16.63 5.89 -9.32
CA HIS A 121 -17.66 6.30 -8.35
C HIS A 121 -17.06 6.96 -7.09
N MET A 122 -15.90 6.48 -6.65
CA MET A 122 -15.18 7.11 -5.53
C MET A 122 -14.71 8.53 -5.88
N HIS A 123 -14.20 8.75 -7.09
CA HIS A 123 -13.79 10.07 -7.56
C HIS A 123 -14.98 11.01 -7.78
N ALA A 124 -16.04 10.51 -8.41
CA ALA A 124 -17.27 11.28 -8.63
C ALA A 124 -17.84 11.80 -7.30
N VAL A 125 -17.90 10.97 -6.26
CA VAL A 125 -18.35 11.40 -4.92
C VAL A 125 -17.41 12.47 -4.33
N ARG A 126 -16.08 12.29 -4.47
CA ARG A 126 -15.09 13.26 -3.96
C ARG A 126 -15.11 14.60 -4.67
N GLU A 127 -15.54 14.62 -5.92
CA GLU A 127 -15.64 15.83 -6.75
C GLU A 127 -17.06 16.43 -6.72
N GLY A 128 -17.92 16.01 -5.77
CA GLY A 128 -19.25 16.57 -5.60
C GLY A 128 -20.27 16.11 -6.64
N GLY A 129 -20.00 15.02 -7.36
CA GLY A 129 -20.93 14.38 -8.30
C GLY A 129 -20.89 14.93 -9.73
N SER A 130 -20.01 15.89 -10.03
CA SER A 130 -19.92 16.53 -11.35
C SER A 130 -19.11 15.74 -12.39
N LEU A 131 -18.30 14.78 -11.95
CA LEU A 131 -17.42 14.01 -12.83
C LEU A 131 -18.20 12.94 -13.61
N SER A 132 -18.20 13.05 -14.93
CA SER A 132 -18.73 12.01 -15.83
C SER A 132 -17.74 10.85 -16.04
N LEU A 133 -18.26 9.71 -16.52
CA LEU A 133 -17.41 8.54 -16.81
C LEU A 133 -16.41 8.85 -17.93
N ASP A 134 -16.82 9.57 -18.98
CA ASP A 134 -15.96 9.90 -20.11
C ASP A 134 -14.80 10.83 -19.70
N GLU A 135 -15.08 11.86 -18.89
CA GLU A 135 -14.05 12.72 -18.33
C GLU A 135 -13.08 11.95 -17.44
N TYR A 136 -13.58 11.02 -16.63
CA TYR A 136 -12.76 10.15 -15.81
C TYR A 136 -11.85 9.25 -16.66
N LEU A 137 -12.39 8.63 -17.71
CA LEU A 137 -11.62 7.78 -18.64
C LEU A 137 -10.56 8.59 -19.38
N ALA A 138 -10.89 9.81 -19.81
CA ALA A 138 -9.97 10.73 -20.48
C ALA A 138 -8.77 11.13 -19.61
N ARG A 139 -8.89 11.12 -18.28
CA ARG A 139 -7.77 11.40 -17.36
C ARG A 139 -6.69 10.30 -17.38
N GLY A 140 -7.01 9.07 -17.79
CA GLY A 140 -6.06 7.96 -17.88
C GLY A 140 -5.45 7.47 -16.55
N ARG A 141 -5.94 7.94 -15.39
CA ARG A 141 -5.42 7.57 -14.06
C ARG A 141 -6.25 6.43 -13.46
N PHE A 142 -5.95 5.21 -13.88
CA PHE A 142 -6.66 4.00 -13.46
C PHE A 142 -6.06 3.37 -12.19
N PRO A 143 -6.86 2.60 -11.42
CA PRO A 143 -6.40 1.90 -10.21
C PRO A 143 -5.55 0.66 -10.56
N ILE A 144 -4.41 0.89 -11.20
CA ILE A 144 -3.44 -0.14 -11.61
C ILE A 144 -2.51 -0.44 -10.43
N ASN A 145 -2.21 -1.72 -10.23
CA ASN A 145 -1.21 -2.16 -9.27
C ASN A 145 0.12 -2.33 -10.02
N HIS A 146 1.20 -1.77 -9.49
CA HIS A 146 2.56 -1.84 -10.05
C HIS A 146 3.47 -2.75 -9.24
#